data_AF-A0A094A099-F1
#
_entry.id   AF-A0A094A099-F1
#
_cell.length_a   1.000
_cell.length_b   1.000
_cell.length_c   1.000
_cell.angle_alpha   90.00
_cell.angle_beta   90.00
_cell.angle_gamma   90.00
#
_symmetry.space_group_name_H-M   'P 1'
#
loop_
_entity.id
_entity.type
_entity.pdbx_description
1 polymer ?
#
loop_
_entity_poly.entity_id
_entity_poly.type
_entity_poly.pdbx_seq_one_letter_code
_entity_poly.pdbx_strand_id
1 'polypeptide(L)'
;MNGGLSNLRNKMQTCVRLAISAGAGVIIPTFATRSDSDLMEYQTEECPDALFDTASYQQDLFEACPQLHIRSCNDTAGLDITIEAKFRSYQEPSHSGGSFRALIDDTIAKSGVITRPEISWMKPVRILYGDPYVGWNYVAAAEMEVKKDLFRTLRYNTTLSEIGQQVFDTLKQAVTGPIVAVHLRGEVDWPDGFGGLDVQIDLYTKTLLELRDSTLDANGTATIRDVYVSCGNPEAIRTFQKTLEPLGYVVHDKLTLLANHTDILEKIEALRFDARAITEYDSLVSADYYLGLLSSSLSDSVAYARTVGEKDDYFSKYIRPGSKRLTSVDRTYPDPPSVRGNEHTKLIVLTGPDIMDCFP
;
A
#
# COMPACT_ATOMS: atom_id res chain seq x y z
N MET A 1 3.67 7.74 -13.22
CA MET A 1 2.81 6.66 -12.67
C MET A 1 1.68 7.28 -11.87
N ASN A 2 0.46 6.72 -11.93
CA ASN A 2 -0.72 7.28 -11.23
C ASN A 2 -1.28 6.29 -10.20
N GLY A 3 -2.06 6.80 -9.24
CA GLY A 3 -2.67 6.06 -8.16
C GLY A 3 -2.33 6.65 -6.79
N GLY A 4 -3.00 6.21 -5.73
CA GLY A 4 -2.66 6.63 -4.36
C GLY A 4 -1.32 6.06 -3.89
N LEU A 5 -0.83 6.57 -2.76
CA LEU A 5 0.45 6.21 -2.12
C LEU A 5 0.85 4.73 -2.23
N SER A 6 -0.02 3.81 -1.77
CA SER A 6 0.30 2.37 -1.77
C SER A 6 0.32 1.75 -3.17
N ASN A 7 -0.40 2.33 -4.13
CA ASN A 7 -0.31 1.92 -5.54
C ASN A 7 1.04 2.34 -6.12
N LEU A 8 1.51 3.56 -5.83
CA LEU A 8 2.82 4.06 -6.29
C LEU A 8 3.96 3.20 -5.72
N ARG A 9 3.88 2.86 -4.43
CA ARG A 9 4.82 1.94 -3.76
C ARG A 9 4.94 0.62 -4.51
N ASN A 10 3.80 -0.04 -4.75
CA ASN A 10 3.77 -1.33 -5.42
C ASN A 10 4.25 -1.25 -6.88
N LYS A 11 3.88 -0.19 -7.61
CA LYS A 11 4.38 0.05 -8.97
C LYS A 11 5.90 0.15 -9.01
N MET A 12 6.51 0.88 -8.08
CA MET A 12 7.96 1.05 -7.99
C MET A 12 8.69 -0.27 -7.73
N GLN A 13 8.22 -1.06 -6.76
CA GLN A 13 8.80 -2.37 -6.46
C GLN A 13 8.59 -3.39 -7.58
N THR A 14 7.42 -3.36 -8.23
CA THR A 14 7.15 -4.25 -9.35
C THR A 14 8.01 -3.91 -10.57
N CYS A 15 8.30 -2.63 -10.84
CA CYS A 15 9.27 -2.24 -11.87
C CYS A 15 10.65 -2.89 -11.63
N VAL A 16 11.14 -2.86 -10.39
CA VAL A 16 12.40 -3.51 -10.01
C VAL A 16 12.33 -5.01 -10.22
N ARG A 17 11.27 -5.67 -9.74
CA ARG A 17 11.10 -7.12 -9.90
C ARG A 17 11.05 -7.53 -11.37
N LEU A 18 10.32 -6.79 -12.20
CA LEU A 18 10.23 -7.02 -13.64
C LEU A 18 11.59 -6.85 -14.33
N ALA A 19 12.36 -5.81 -13.99
CA ALA A 19 13.70 -5.61 -14.52
C ALA A 19 14.65 -6.77 -14.18
N ILE A 20 14.62 -7.25 -12.93
CA ILE A 20 15.37 -8.44 -12.51
C ILE A 20 14.98 -9.67 -13.33
N SER A 21 13.68 -9.89 -13.57
CA SER A 21 13.18 -11.00 -14.40
C SER A 21 13.71 -10.93 -15.84
N ALA A 22 13.74 -9.73 -16.42
CA ALA A 22 14.22 -9.51 -17.78
C ALA A 22 15.76 -9.54 -17.93
N GLY A 23 16.50 -9.51 -16.82
CA GLY A 23 17.95 -9.32 -16.79
C GLY A 23 18.35 -7.94 -17.30
N ALA A 24 17.61 -6.91 -16.88
CA ALA A 24 17.76 -5.53 -17.33
C ALA A 24 17.96 -4.58 -16.14
N GLY A 25 18.43 -3.36 -16.42
CA GLY A 25 18.30 -2.24 -15.50
C GLY A 25 16.86 -1.72 -15.45
N VAL A 26 16.58 -0.80 -14.53
CA VAL A 26 15.28 -0.17 -14.35
C VAL A 26 15.41 1.35 -14.35
N ILE A 27 14.44 2.02 -14.98
CA ILE A 27 14.23 3.46 -14.84
C ILE A 27 13.03 3.62 -13.92
N ILE A 28 13.25 4.11 -12.71
CA ILE A 28 12.18 4.45 -11.78
C ILE A 28 11.52 5.74 -12.29
N PRO A 29 10.24 5.70 -12.65
CA PRO A 29 9.59 6.85 -13.22
C PRO A 29 9.16 7.87 -12.16
N THR A 30 8.74 9.04 -12.64
CA THR A 30 8.03 10.03 -11.82
C THR A 30 6.64 9.53 -11.41
N PHE A 31 6.13 10.11 -10.32
CA PHE A 31 4.77 9.91 -9.86
C PHE A 31 3.92 11.13 -10.15
N ALA A 32 2.71 10.89 -10.65
CA ALA A 32 1.72 11.91 -10.83
C ALA A 32 1.12 12.24 -9.47
N THR A 33 1.04 13.54 -9.15
CA THR A 33 0.61 14.04 -7.85
C THR A 33 -0.85 14.44 -7.93
N ARG A 34 -1.67 13.97 -6.98
CA ARG A 34 -3.08 14.31 -6.93
C ARG A 34 -3.30 15.78 -6.56
N SER A 35 -4.37 16.37 -7.08
CA SER A 35 -4.84 17.69 -6.63
C SER A 35 -5.38 17.60 -5.20
N ASP A 36 -5.11 18.61 -4.39
CA ASP A 36 -5.70 18.71 -3.04
C ASP A 36 -7.21 19.01 -3.08
N SER A 37 -7.74 19.53 -4.20
CA SER A 37 -9.16 19.83 -4.37
C SER A 37 -9.95 18.73 -5.08
N ASP A 38 -9.28 17.88 -5.86
CA ASP A 38 -9.89 16.76 -6.57
C ASP A 38 -8.91 15.57 -6.64
N LEU A 39 -9.20 14.53 -5.84
CA LEU A 39 -8.34 13.34 -5.75
C LEU A 39 -8.31 12.51 -7.04
N MET A 40 -9.18 12.81 -8.02
CA MET A 40 -9.22 12.17 -9.34
C MET A 40 -8.35 12.91 -10.37
N GLU A 41 -7.93 14.14 -10.08
CA GLU A 41 -7.06 14.93 -10.96
C GLU A 41 -5.59 14.83 -10.57
N TYR A 42 -4.72 14.74 -11.58
CA TYR A 42 -3.28 14.72 -11.41
C TYR A 42 -2.66 15.93 -12.09
N GLN A 43 -2.08 16.85 -11.30
CA GLN A 43 -1.68 18.17 -11.79
C GLN A 43 -0.20 18.26 -12.16
N THR A 44 0.66 17.58 -11.40
CA THR A 44 2.11 17.64 -11.59
C THR A 44 2.72 16.25 -11.52
N GLU A 45 3.98 16.14 -11.92
CA GLU A 45 4.79 14.94 -11.72
C GLU A 45 5.98 15.26 -10.84
N GLU A 46 6.40 14.30 -10.03
CA GLU A 46 7.55 14.45 -9.16
C GLU A 46 8.39 13.18 -9.04
N CYS A 47 9.61 13.37 -8.56
CA CYS A 47 10.49 12.29 -8.19
C CYS A 47 9.94 11.50 -6.99
N PRO A 48 10.15 10.17 -6.94
CA PRO A 48 9.75 9.32 -5.81
C PRO A 48 10.28 9.77 -4.44
N ASP A 49 11.39 10.51 -4.41
CA ASP A 49 12.05 11.05 -3.21
C ASP A 49 11.12 11.90 -2.33
N ALA A 50 10.06 12.47 -2.92
CA ALA A 50 9.04 13.22 -2.19
C ALA A 50 8.22 12.34 -1.22
N LEU A 51 8.13 11.03 -1.48
CA LEU A 51 7.31 10.07 -0.71
C LEU A 51 8.13 8.92 -0.11
N PHE A 52 9.27 8.56 -0.71
CA PHE A 52 10.06 7.40 -0.33
C PHE A 52 11.54 7.76 -0.08
N ASP A 53 12.20 6.97 0.78
CA ASP A 53 13.66 7.02 0.94
C ASP A 53 14.34 6.25 -0.20
N THR A 54 14.43 6.91 -1.35
CA THR A 54 15.03 6.42 -2.59
C THR A 54 16.53 6.14 -2.46
N ALA A 55 17.24 6.92 -1.63
CA ALA A 55 18.68 6.76 -1.43
C ALA A 55 18.99 5.44 -0.74
N SER A 56 18.33 5.16 0.39
CA SER A 56 18.44 3.85 1.07
C SER A 56 17.92 2.72 0.18
N TYR A 57 16.82 2.93 -0.54
CA TYR A 57 16.25 1.94 -1.46
C TYR A 57 17.25 1.51 -2.55
N GLN A 58 17.92 2.47 -3.18
CA GLN A 58 18.94 2.22 -4.20
C GLN A 58 20.16 1.50 -3.61
N GLN A 59 20.59 1.89 -2.42
CA GLN A 59 21.72 1.26 -1.73
C GLN A 59 21.42 -0.21 -1.40
N ASP A 60 20.28 -0.49 -0.77
CA ASP A 60 19.85 -1.84 -0.40
C ASP A 60 19.74 -2.75 -1.66
N LEU A 61 19.20 -2.21 -2.76
CA LEU A 61 19.10 -2.95 -4.03
C LEU A 61 20.47 -3.19 -4.68
N PHE A 62 21.38 -2.22 -4.61
CA PHE A 62 22.74 -2.38 -5.12
C PHE A 62 23.51 -3.45 -4.33
N GLU A 63 23.35 -3.48 -3.01
CA GLU A 63 23.96 -4.50 -2.15
C GLU A 63 23.41 -5.91 -2.45
N ALA A 64 22.10 -6.04 -2.66
CA ALA A 64 21.45 -7.31 -2.97
C ALA A 64 21.68 -7.77 -4.43
N CYS A 65 21.76 -6.84 -5.38
CA CYS A 65 21.90 -7.13 -6.81
C CYS A 65 22.82 -6.10 -7.51
N PRO A 66 24.15 -6.24 -7.40
CA PRO A 66 25.11 -5.26 -7.93
C PRO A 66 25.05 -5.06 -9.46
N GLN A 67 24.44 -6.00 -10.19
CA GLN A 67 24.23 -5.92 -11.64
C GLN A 67 22.97 -5.13 -12.03
N LEU A 68 22.08 -4.83 -11.07
CA LEU A 68 20.89 -4.04 -11.30
C LEU A 68 21.26 -2.56 -11.38
N HIS A 69 21.31 -2.03 -12.60
CA HIS A 69 21.46 -0.61 -12.83
C HIS A 69 20.14 0.11 -12.67
N ILE A 70 20.09 1.09 -11.76
CA ILE A 70 18.91 1.89 -11.47
C ILE A 70 19.14 3.31 -11.94
N ARG A 71 18.17 3.85 -12.68
CA ARG A 71 18.06 5.27 -13.00
C ARG A 71 16.80 5.81 -12.34
N SER A 72 16.81 7.06 -11.89
CA SER A 72 15.69 7.66 -11.17
C SER A 72 15.07 8.80 -11.94
N CYS A 73 13.85 9.16 -11.55
CA CYS A 73 13.14 10.34 -12.05
C CYS A 73 13.05 10.43 -13.58
N ASN A 74 12.70 9.32 -14.23
CA ASN A 74 12.66 9.24 -15.71
C ASN A 74 14.00 9.56 -16.40
N ASP A 75 15.15 9.38 -15.75
CA ASP A 75 16.43 9.60 -16.43
C ASP A 75 16.64 8.61 -17.57
N THR A 76 16.56 9.13 -18.79
CA THR A 76 16.72 8.40 -20.05
C THR A 76 17.93 8.88 -20.85
N ALA A 77 18.86 9.61 -20.23
CA ALA A 77 20.01 10.17 -20.93
C ALA A 77 20.88 9.08 -21.58
N GLY A 78 21.19 9.22 -22.86
CA GLY A 78 21.97 8.22 -23.62
C GLY A 78 21.22 6.93 -23.94
N LEU A 79 19.89 6.90 -23.83
CA LEU A 79 19.04 5.79 -24.29
C LEU A 79 18.32 6.18 -25.58
N ASP A 80 19.04 6.13 -26.70
CA ASP A 80 18.54 6.63 -27.99
C ASP A 80 17.57 5.66 -28.69
N ILE A 81 17.60 4.37 -28.33
CA ILE A 81 16.72 3.34 -28.89
C ILE A 81 15.59 3.06 -27.90
N THR A 82 14.35 3.28 -28.34
CA THR A 82 13.14 2.94 -27.58
C THR A 82 12.29 1.93 -28.33
N ILE A 83 11.85 0.89 -27.61
CA ILE A 83 10.86 -0.08 -28.09
C ILE A 83 9.66 -0.03 -27.15
N GLU A 84 8.47 0.06 -27.70
CA GLU A 84 7.24 -0.03 -26.92
C GLU A 84 6.79 -1.48 -26.85
N ALA A 85 6.76 -2.04 -25.64
CA ALA A 85 6.10 -3.31 -25.41
C ALA A 85 4.58 -3.12 -25.52
N LYS A 86 3.85 -4.21 -25.76
CA LYS A 86 2.38 -4.18 -25.68
C LYS A 86 1.97 -3.59 -24.32
N PHE A 87 1.15 -2.53 -24.35
CA PHE A 87 0.62 -1.94 -23.14
C PHE A 87 -0.20 -2.97 -22.37
N ARG A 88 0.17 -3.20 -21.11
CA ARG A 88 -0.55 -4.07 -20.17
C ARG A 88 -1.43 -3.22 -19.25
N SER A 89 -2.71 -3.56 -19.15
CA SER A 89 -3.61 -3.06 -18.11
C SER A 89 -3.46 -3.85 -16.80
N TYR A 90 -3.73 -3.23 -15.66
CA TYR A 90 -3.65 -3.89 -14.35
C TYR A 90 -4.64 -5.07 -14.20
N GLN A 91 -5.70 -5.11 -15.02
CA GLN A 91 -6.66 -6.21 -15.05
C GLN A 91 -6.19 -7.41 -15.88
N GLU A 92 -5.15 -7.27 -16.70
CA GLU A 92 -4.59 -8.40 -17.45
C GLU A 92 -3.81 -9.34 -16.52
N PRO A 93 -3.60 -10.61 -16.91
CA PRO A 93 -2.80 -11.55 -16.12
C PRO A 93 -1.43 -10.98 -15.75
N SER A 94 -1.01 -11.22 -14.51
CA SER A 94 0.30 -10.85 -14.00
C SER A 94 1.39 -11.82 -14.49
N HIS A 95 2.63 -11.34 -14.51
CA HIS A 95 3.78 -12.17 -14.86
C HIS A 95 4.23 -13.03 -13.68
N SER A 96 4.86 -14.16 -13.98
CA SER A 96 5.50 -15.05 -13.00
C SER A 96 6.49 -15.95 -13.75
N GLY A 97 7.50 -16.46 -13.03
CA GLY A 97 8.55 -17.29 -13.64
C GLY A 97 9.22 -16.59 -14.83
N GLY A 98 9.28 -17.27 -15.99
CA GLY A 98 9.90 -16.72 -17.20
C GLY A 98 9.00 -15.83 -18.06
N SER A 99 7.73 -15.59 -17.69
CA SER A 99 6.76 -15.02 -18.64
C SER A 99 7.04 -13.57 -19.03
N PHE A 100 7.59 -12.76 -18.12
CA PHE A 100 7.98 -11.39 -18.45
C PHE A 100 9.22 -11.35 -19.36
N ARG A 101 10.24 -12.16 -19.07
CA ARG A 101 11.42 -12.27 -19.93
C ARG A 101 11.06 -12.70 -21.34
N ALA A 102 10.16 -13.67 -21.48
CA ALA A 102 9.65 -14.12 -22.77
C ALA A 102 8.92 -12.99 -23.53
N LEU A 103 8.10 -12.18 -22.84
CA LEU A 103 7.45 -11.00 -23.43
C LEU A 103 8.49 -10.00 -23.95
N ILE A 104 9.55 -9.75 -23.18
CA ILE A 104 10.61 -8.81 -23.56
C ILE A 104 11.41 -9.32 -24.76
N ASP A 105 11.78 -10.60 -24.78
CA ASP A 105 12.49 -11.22 -25.89
C ASP A 105 11.65 -11.18 -27.19
N ASP A 106 10.34 -11.46 -27.08
CA ASP A 106 9.38 -11.37 -28.18
C ASP A 106 9.21 -9.91 -28.67
N THR A 107 9.13 -8.96 -27.74
CA THR A 107 9.04 -7.52 -28.04
C THR A 107 10.27 -7.04 -28.82
N ILE A 108 11.48 -7.44 -28.40
CA ILE A 108 12.72 -7.12 -29.10
C ILE A 108 12.71 -7.73 -30.51
N ALA A 109 12.41 -9.03 -30.61
CA ALA A 109 12.41 -9.75 -31.89
C ALA A 109 11.41 -9.17 -32.90
N LYS A 110 10.24 -8.73 -32.44
CA LYS A 110 9.19 -8.13 -33.29
C LYS A 110 9.41 -6.67 -33.61
N SER A 111 10.27 -5.96 -32.87
CA SER A 111 10.49 -4.52 -33.06
C SER A 111 11.04 -4.18 -34.45
N GLY A 112 11.86 -5.06 -35.03
CA GLY A 112 12.62 -4.77 -36.25
C GLY A 112 13.69 -3.68 -36.09
N VAL A 113 13.87 -3.14 -34.87
CA VAL A 113 14.80 -2.04 -34.58
C VAL A 113 16.19 -2.56 -34.21
N ILE A 114 16.23 -3.64 -33.43
CA ILE A 114 17.46 -4.23 -32.88
C ILE A 114 17.22 -5.69 -32.49
N THR A 115 18.25 -6.53 -32.57
CA THR A 115 18.21 -7.91 -32.07
C THR A 115 18.87 -8.03 -30.70
N ARG A 116 18.48 -9.04 -29.90
CA ARG A 116 19.03 -9.26 -28.55
C ARG A 116 20.57 -9.27 -28.50
N PRO A 117 21.31 -9.91 -29.44
CA PRO A 117 22.78 -9.90 -29.44
C PRO A 117 23.43 -8.54 -29.73
N GLU A 118 22.71 -7.60 -30.35
CA GLU A 118 23.21 -6.25 -30.62
C GLU A 118 23.10 -5.31 -29.41
N ILE A 119 22.27 -5.67 -28.42
CA ILE A 119 22.10 -4.88 -27.20
C ILE A 119 23.39 -4.96 -26.39
N SER A 120 23.99 -3.81 -26.13
CA SER A 120 25.23 -3.68 -25.36
C SER A 120 25.30 -2.33 -24.68
N TRP A 121 26.34 -2.08 -23.87
CA TRP A 121 26.57 -0.78 -23.25
C TRP A 121 26.79 0.35 -24.28
N MET A 122 27.24 0.03 -25.50
CA MET A 122 27.38 0.99 -26.61
C MET A 122 26.08 1.19 -27.39
N LYS A 123 25.14 0.25 -27.29
CA LYS A 123 23.86 0.27 -27.99
C LYS A 123 22.74 -0.12 -27.01
N PRO A 124 22.50 0.69 -25.95
CA PRO A 124 21.50 0.38 -24.94
C PRO A 124 20.10 0.56 -25.52
N VAL A 125 19.14 -0.19 -24.98
CA VAL A 125 17.74 -0.14 -25.41
C VAL A 125 16.86 0.14 -24.20
N ARG A 126 15.97 1.11 -24.34
CA ARG A 126 14.87 1.36 -23.41
C ARG A 126 13.63 0.62 -23.90
N ILE A 127 13.01 -0.16 -23.01
CA ILE A 127 11.72 -0.80 -23.30
C ILE A 127 10.66 -0.14 -22.42
N LEU A 128 9.64 0.45 -23.06
CA LEU A 128 8.49 1.00 -22.35
C LEU A 128 7.50 -0.13 -22.08
N TYR A 129 7.16 -0.33 -20.81
CA TYR A 129 6.17 -1.29 -20.35
C TYR A 129 4.92 -0.56 -19.85
N GLY A 130 3.76 -1.23 -19.93
CA GLY A 130 2.47 -0.69 -19.48
C GLY A 130 2.37 -0.53 -17.96
N ASP A 131 1.17 -0.67 -17.39
CA ASP A 131 0.97 -0.46 -15.96
C ASP A 131 1.59 -1.59 -15.11
N PRO A 132 2.62 -1.29 -14.28
CA PRO A 132 3.28 -2.30 -13.46
C PRO A 132 2.54 -2.63 -12.16
N TYR A 133 1.42 -1.97 -11.82
CA TYR A 133 0.80 -2.07 -10.49
C TYR A 133 0.71 -3.51 -9.94
N VAL A 134 0.10 -4.41 -10.69
CA VAL A 134 0.02 -5.84 -10.34
C VAL A 134 0.71 -6.65 -11.42
N GLY A 135 1.89 -6.20 -11.85
CA GLY A 135 2.64 -6.76 -12.97
C GLY A 135 3.32 -8.09 -12.65
N TRP A 136 3.55 -8.41 -11.38
CA TRP A 136 4.25 -9.62 -10.94
C TRP A 136 3.45 -10.38 -9.89
N ASN A 137 3.38 -11.71 -9.98
CA ASN A 137 2.67 -12.57 -9.04
C ASN A 137 3.64 -13.41 -8.22
N TYR A 138 3.83 -13.02 -6.96
CA TYR A 138 4.76 -13.68 -6.04
C TYR A 138 4.28 -15.07 -5.61
N VAL A 139 2.96 -15.28 -5.52
CA VAL A 139 2.40 -16.60 -5.18
C VAL A 139 2.60 -17.59 -6.31
N ALA A 140 2.27 -17.20 -7.55
CA ALA A 140 2.46 -18.04 -8.73
C ALA A 140 3.95 -18.31 -9.03
N ALA A 141 4.84 -17.38 -8.68
CA ALA A 141 6.29 -17.54 -8.82
C ALA A 141 6.94 -18.31 -7.65
N ALA A 142 6.20 -18.61 -6.57
CA ALA A 142 6.74 -19.15 -5.31
C ALA A 142 7.86 -18.27 -4.70
N GLU A 143 7.66 -16.94 -4.74
CA GLU A 143 8.65 -15.90 -4.38
C GLU A 143 8.26 -15.12 -3.11
N MET A 144 7.67 -15.79 -2.11
CA MET A 144 7.18 -15.12 -0.90
C MET A 144 8.30 -14.47 -0.06
N GLU A 145 9.52 -15.00 -0.07
CA GLU A 145 10.64 -14.37 0.63
C GLU A 145 11.15 -13.13 -0.13
N VAL A 146 11.23 -13.20 -1.47
CA VAL A 146 11.56 -12.03 -2.31
C VAL A 146 10.52 -10.93 -2.12
N LYS A 147 9.24 -11.29 -1.99
CA LYS A 147 8.14 -10.38 -1.66
C LYS A 147 8.43 -9.62 -0.35
N LYS A 148 8.76 -10.35 0.73
CA LYS A 148 9.09 -9.78 2.04
C LYS A 148 10.32 -8.87 1.99
N ASP A 149 11.36 -9.28 1.27
CA ASP A 149 12.59 -8.49 1.18
C ASP A 149 12.35 -7.20 0.41
N LEU A 150 11.71 -7.27 -0.77
CA LEU A 150 11.32 -6.09 -1.54
C LEU A 150 10.43 -5.15 -0.72
N PHE A 151 9.50 -5.69 0.08
CA PHE A 151 8.67 -4.90 0.99
C PHE A 151 9.53 -4.05 1.94
N ARG A 152 10.52 -4.67 2.58
CA ARG A 152 11.36 -4.01 3.60
C ARG A 152 12.34 -2.98 3.00
N THR A 153 12.76 -3.18 1.77
CA THR A 153 13.70 -2.29 1.09
C THR A 153 13.09 -0.90 0.84
N LEU A 154 11.81 -0.81 0.43
CA LEU A 154 11.19 0.48 0.11
C LEU A 154 10.52 1.09 1.35
N ARG A 155 11.21 2.05 1.95
CA ARG A 155 10.76 2.84 3.10
C ARG A 155 10.16 4.17 2.67
N TYR A 156 9.27 4.73 3.49
CA TYR A 156 8.80 6.10 3.27
C TYR A 156 9.92 7.12 3.53
N ASN A 157 9.73 8.33 3.01
CA ASN A 157 10.63 9.45 3.22
C ASN A 157 10.89 9.69 4.71
N THR A 158 12.16 9.82 5.11
CA THR A 158 12.59 9.91 6.51
C THR A 158 11.92 11.04 7.26
N THR A 159 11.84 12.25 6.68
CA THR A 159 11.20 13.41 7.32
C THR A 159 9.71 13.14 7.56
N LEU A 160 9.02 12.53 6.60
CA LEU A 160 7.60 12.19 6.75
C LEU A 160 7.38 11.10 7.81
N SER A 161 8.26 10.10 7.87
CA SER A 161 8.25 9.09 8.92
C SER A 161 8.54 9.67 10.30
N GLU A 162 9.48 10.62 10.43
CA GLU A 162 9.74 11.30 11.71
C GLU A 162 8.52 12.12 12.18
N ILE A 163 7.77 12.72 11.26
CA ILE A 163 6.50 13.38 11.58
C ILE A 163 5.45 12.33 11.99
N GLY A 164 5.36 11.21 11.27
CA GLY A 164 4.45 10.10 11.61
C GLY A 164 4.70 9.53 13.00
N GLN A 165 5.95 9.35 13.39
CA GLN A 165 6.33 8.93 14.73
C GLN A 165 5.87 9.94 15.79
N GLN A 166 6.01 11.25 15.54
CA GLN A 166 5.51 12.30 16.45
C GLN A 166 3.96 12.27 16.58
N VAL A 167 3.24 11.92 15.52
CA VAL A 167 1.78 11.71 15.58
C VAL A 167 1.46 10.51 16.49
N PHE A 168 2.16 9.39 16.29
CA PHE A 168 1.94 8.19 17.10
C PHE A 168 2.33 8.41 18.58
N ASP A 169 3.43 9.12 18.85
CA ASP A 169 3.84 9.45 20.22
C ASP A 169 2.81 10.33 20.92
N THR A 170 2.24 11.31 20.21
CA THR A 170 1.12 12.12 20.71
C THR A 170 -0.10 11.25 21.01
N LEU A 171 -0.44 10.31 20.13
CA LEU A 171 -1.53 9.35 20.37
C LEU A 171 -1.28 8.51 21.63
N LYS A 172 -0.07 7.97 21.80
CA LYS A 172 0.30 7.18 22.99
C LYS A 172 0.27 7.99 24.28
N GLN A 173 0.51 9.30 24.22
CA GLN A 173 0.39 10.19 25.38
C GLN A 173 -1.07 10.53 25.71
N ALA A 174 -1.95 10.58 24.71
CA ALA A 174 -3.36 10.90 24.88
C ALA A 174 -4.20 9.73 25.42
N VAL A 175 -3.72 8.49 25.28
CA VAL A 175 -4.46 7.27 25.61
C VAL A 175 -3.75 6.47 26.72
N THR A 176 -4.53 5.76 27.55
CA THR A 176 -3.99 4.99 28.69
C THR A 176 -4.11 3.48 28.51
N GLY A 177 -4.96 3.02 27.59
CA GLY A 177 -5.20 1.61 27.29
C GLY A 177 -4.71 1.22 25.88
N PRO A 178 -5.07 0.01 25.44
CA PRO A 178 -4.82 -0.43 24.07
C PRO A 178 -5.50 0.48 23.05
N ILE A 179 -4.81 0.74 21.94
CA ILE A 179 -5.30 1.51 20.81
C ILE A 179 -5.82 0.55 19.73
N VAL A 180 -7.03 0.82 19.22
CA VAL A 180 -7.49 0.22 17.96
C VAL A 180 -7.35 1.25 16.85
N ALA A 181 -6.46 1.01 15.89
CA ALA A 181 -6.34 1.81 14.68
C ALA A 181 -7.30 1.30 13.61
N VAL A 182 -8.06 2.21 13.01
CA VAL A 182 -9.03 1.94 11.94
C VAL A 182 -8.63 2.73 10.70
N HIS A 183 -8.52 2.04 9.57
CA HIS A 183 -8.47 2.70 8.28
C HIS A 183 -9.87 2.72 7.65
N LEU A 184 -10.44 3.92 7.53
CA LEU A 184 -11.79 4.15 7.03
C LEU A 184 -11.72 4.81 5.66
N ARG A 185 -12.34 4.19 4.65
CA ARG A 185 -12.44 4.74 3.29
C ARG A 185 -13.80 5.39 3.10
N GLY A 186 -13.83 6.71 3.25
CA GLY A 186 -15.03 7.53 3.13
C GLY A 186 -14.91 8.63 2.08
N GLU A 187 -13.82 8.65 1.31
CA GLU A 187 -13.56 9.63 0.27
C GLU A 187 -14.48 9.45 -0.94
N VAL A 188 -14.73 10.53 -1.69
CA VAL A 188 -15.65 10.53 -2.84
C VAL A 188 -15.20 9.62 -3.98
N ASP A 189 -13.90 9.33 -4.07
CA ASP A 189 -13.32 8.39 -5.04
C ASP A 189 -13.54 6.92 -4.66
N TRP A 190 -14.03 6.63 -3.44
CA TRP A 190 -14.20 5.27 -2.97
C TRP A 190 -15.42 4.59 -3.64
N PRO A 191 -15.23 3.46 -4.36
CA PRO A 191 -16.34 2.78 -4.99
C PRO A 191 -17.24 2.06 -3.98
N ASP A 192 -18.55 2.28 -4.03
CA ASP A 192 -19.53 1.61 -3.15
C ASP A 192 -19.39 0.07 -3.16
N GLY A 193 -19.09 -0.50 -4.33
CA GLY A 193 -18.87 -1.94 -4.51
C GLY A 193 -17.67 -2.50 -3.75
N PHE A 194 -16.79 -1.65 -3.20
CA PHE A 194 -15.63 -2.05 -2.40
C PHE A 194 -15.91 -2.05 -0.89
N GLY A 195 -17.18 -1.89 -0.51
CA GLY A 195 -17.63 -1.79 0.88
C GLY A 195 -17.88 -0.32 1.20
N GLY A 196 -19.13 0.11 1.03
CA GLY A 196 -19.58 1.47 1.33
C GLY A 196 -19.31 1.87 2.78
N LEU A 197 -19.41 3.17 3.05
CA LEU A 197 -19.12 3.75 4.36
C LEU A 197 -19.99 3.11 5.47
N ASP A 198 -21.27 2.88 5.20
CA ASP A 198 -22.21 2.22 6.10
C ASP A 198 -21.74 0.80 6.46
N VAL A 199 -21.39 -0.01 5.45
CA VAL A 199 -20.87 -1.37 5.65
C VAL A 199 -19.59 -1.37 6.48
N GLN A 200 -18.68 -0.42 6.22
CA GLN A 200 -17.46 -0.28 6.99
C GLN A 200 -17.74 0.06 8.45
N ILE A 201 -18.56 1.09 8.71
CA ILE A 201 -18.91 1.53 10.06
C ILE A 201 -19.59 0.40 10.84
N ASP A 202 -20.55 -0.31 10.25
CA ASP A 202 -21.26 -1.40 10.91
C ASP A 202 -20.32 -2.55 11.30
N LEU A 203 -19.47 -2.99 10.37
CA LEU A 203 -18.54 -4.09 10.60
C LEU A 203 -17.42 -3.73 11.59
N TYR A 204 -16.88 -2.51 11.50
CA TYR A 204 -15.90 -2.02 12.47
C TYR A 204 -16.52 -1.86 13.85
N THR A 205 -17.72 -1.29 13.96
CA THR A 205 -18.43 -1.14 15.24
C THR A 205 -18.65 -2.49 15.92
N LYS A 206 -19.15 -3.48 15.16
CA LYS A 206 -19.33 -4.84 15.67
C LYS A 206 -18.00 -5.43 16.16
N THR A 207 -16.93 -5.31 15.37
CA THR A 207 -15.62 -5.86 15.73
C THR A 207 -15.02 -5.17 16.94
N LEU A 208 -15.20 -3.85 17.07
CA LEU A 208 -14.76 -3.09 18.23
C LEU A 208 -15.45 -3.58 19.50
N LEU A 209 -16.77 -3.77 19.47
CA LEU A 209 -17.53 -4.32 20.60
C LEU A 209 -17.04 -5.72 20.99
N GLU A 210 -16.83 -6.61 20.01
CA GLU A 210 -16.27 -7.96 20.26
C GLU A 210 -14.87 -7.90 20.89
N LEU A 211 -13.99 -7.03 20.40
CA LEU A 211 -12.66 -6.82 20.96
C LEU A 211 -12.72 -6.27 22.39
N ARG A 212 -13.56 -5.27 22.63
CA ARG A 212 -13.75 -4.66 23.94
C ARG A 212 -14.25 -5.67 24.97
N ASP A 213 -15.24 -6.48 24.60
CA ASP A 213 -15.86 -7.45 25.50
C ASP A 213 -14.93 -8.65 25.78
N SER A 214 -13.96 -8.91 24.91
CA SER A 214 -12.94 -9.96 25.09
C SER A 214 -11.63 -9.47 25.73
N THR A 215 -11.38 -8.16 25.79
CA THR A 215 -10.14 -7.57 26.32
C THR A 215 -10.38 -6.87 27.66
N LEU A 216 -10.45 -7.68 28.72
CA LEU A 216 -10.76 -7.23 30.07
C LEU A 216 -9.50 -7.13 30.95
N ASP A 217 -9.49 -6.18 31.88
CA ASP A 217 -8.47 -6.10 32.92
C ASP A 217 -8.68 -7.18 34.01
N ALA A 218 -7.80 -7.19 35.02
CA ALA A 218 -7.89 -8.13 36.15
C ALA A 218 -9.19 -8.05 36.96
N ASN A 219 -9.93 -6.93 36.85
CA ASN A 219 -11.21 -6.71 37.51
C ASN A 219 -12.41 -6.99 36.59
N GLY A 220 -12.18 -7.51 35.38
CA GLY A 220 -13.22 -7.77 34.39
C GLY A 220 -13.74 -6.51 33.70
N THR A 221 -13.00 -5.39 33.75
CA THR A 221 -13.37 -4.13 33.12
C THR A 221 -12.78 -4.05 31.71
N ALA A 222 -13.59 -3.66 30.73
CA ALA A 222 -13.14 -3.45 29.37
C ALA A 222 -12.03 -2.39 29.29
N THR A 223 -10.95 -2.72 28.61
CA THR A 223 -9.76 -1.85 28.50
C THR A 223 -9.70 -1.07 27.19
N ILE A 224 -10.39 -1.54 26.15
CA ILE A 224 -10.44 -0.87 24.85
C ILE A 224 -11.50 0.22 24.89
N ARG A 225 -11.04 1.46 24.82
CA ARG A 225 -11.89 2.67 24.78
C ARG A 225 -11.50 3.62 23.66
N ASP A 226 -10.22 3.66 23.31
CA ASP A 226 -9.67 4.65 22.40
C ASP A 226 -9.47 4.06 21.00
N VAL A 227 -10.05 4.71 20.00
CA VAL A 227 -9.98 4.31 18.58
C VAL A 227 -9.30 5.44 17.80
N TYR A 228 -8.23 5.12 17.08
CA TYR A 228 -7.62 6.05 16.13
C TYR A 228 -8.19 5.79 14.74
N VAL A 229 -8.73 6.81 14.06
CA VAL A 229 -9.26 6.69 12.71
C VAL A 229 -8.39 7.46 11.70
N SER A 230 -7.89 6.74 10.70
CA SER A 230 -7.26 7.32 9.50
C SER A 230 -8.30 7.36 8.38
N CYS A 231 -8.61 8.56 7.90
CA CYS A 231 -9.56 8.81 6.81
C CYS A 231 -9.31 10.18 6.19
N GLY A 232 -9.39 10.30 4.86
CA GLY A 232 -9.28 11.57 4.16
C GLY A 232 -10.56 12.42 4.16
N ASN A 233 -11.68 11.91 4.68
CA ASN A 233 -12.99 12.59 4.64
C ASN A 233 -13.50 12.99 6.05
N PRO A 234 -13.54 14.29 6.38
CA PRO A 234 -14.02 14.78 7.68
C PRO A 234 -15.50 14.48 8.01
N GLU A 235 -16.39 14.33 7.02
CA GLU A 235 -17.78 13.92 7.27
C GLU A 235 -17.89 12.43 7.60
N ALA A 236 -17.09 11.59 6.93
CA ALA A 236 -17.00 10.17 7.25
C ALA A 236 -16.46 9.94 8.68
N ILE A 237 -15.42 10.69 9.08
CA ILE A 237 -14.89 10.69 10.46
C ILE A 237 -15.99 11.06 11.45
N ARG A 238 -16.70 12.17 11.21
CA ARG A 238 -17.80 12.62 12.09
C ARG A 238 -18.95 11.61 12.18
N THR A 239 -19.26 10.93 11.09
CA THR A 239 -20.27 9.86 11.08
C THR A 239 -19.80 8.67 11.93
N PHE A 240 -18.55 8.25 11.77
CA PHE A 240 -17.96 7.17 12.57
C PHE A 240 -17.90 7.52 14.08
N GLN A 241 -17.49 8.75 14.41
CA GLN A 241 -17.50 9.30 15.77
C GLN A 241 -18.90 9.20 16.40
N LYS A 242 -19.93 9.74 15.74
CA LYS A 242 -21.31 9.72 16.24
C LYS A 242 -21.86 8.32 16.49
N THR A 243 -21.40 7.32 15.74
CA THR A 243 -21.80 5.91 15.95
C THR A 243 -21.13 5.31 17.18
N LEU A 244 -19.86 5.63 17.43
CA LEU A 244 -19.06 4.99 18.47
C LEU A 244 -19.15 5.68 19.84
N GLU A 245 -19.33 6.99 19.89
CA GLU A 245 -19.43 7.76 21.15
C GLU A 245 -20.53 7.25 22.10
N PRO A 246 -21.78 6.97 21.64
CA PRO A 246 -22.82 6.43 22.52
C PRO A 246 -22.49 5.04 23.09
N LEU A 247 -21.56 4.32 22.47
CA LEU A 247 -21.09 3.00 22.91
C LEU A 247 -19.93 3.11 23.92
N GLY A 248 -19.49 4.33 24.25
CA GLY A 248 -18.44 4.59 25.23
C GLY A 248 -17.02 4.64 24.66
N TYR A 249 -16.87 4.69 23.34
CA TYR A 249 -15.56 4.91 22.72
C TYR A 249 -15.20 6.38 22.62
N VAL A 250 -13.90 6.67 22.61
CA VAL A 250 -13.32 7.95 22.23
C VAL A 250 -12.62 7.75 20.90
N VAL A 251 -13.01 8.53 19.89
CA VAL A 251 -12.44 8.45 18.55
C VAL A 251 -11.50 9.63 18.30
N HIS A 252 -10.24 9.31 18.02
CA HIS A 252 -9.17 10.24 17.72
C HIS A 252 -8.91 10.25 16.22
N ASP A 253 -8.89 11.44 15.61
CA ASP A 253 -8.35 11.62 14.25
C ASP A 253 -7.10 12.50 14.34
N LYS A 254 -6.27 12.47 13.30
CA LYS A 254 -4.99 13.19 13.28
C LYS A 254 -5.12 14.68 13.60
N LEU A 255 -6.14 15.37 13.08
CA LEU A 255 -6.25 16.82 13.25
C LEU A 255 -6.70 17.17 14.66
N THR A 256 -7.69 16.45 15.20
CA THR A 256 -8.16 16.68 16.58
C THR A 256 -7.12 16.27 17.61
N LEU A 257 -6.37 15.19 17.37
CA LEU A 257 -5.27 14.74 18.21
C LEU A 257 -4.16 15.81 18.33
N LEU A 258 -3.86 16.50 17.24
CA LEU A 258 -2.77 17.48 17.16
C LEU A 258 -3.21 18.92 17.44
N ALA A 259 -4.48 19.15 17.83
CA ALA A 259 -5.00 20.50 18.03
C ALA A 259 -4.20 21.33 19.06
N ASN A 260 -3.57 20.68 20.04
CA ASN A 260 -2.71 21.31 21.05
C ASN A 260 -1.20 21.16 20.75
N HIS A 261 -0.84 20.62 19.59
CA HIS A 261 0.53 20.37 19.13
C HIS A 261 0.78 21.14 17.82
N THR A 262 0.70 22.47 17.90
CA THR A 262 0.66 23.36 16.73
C THR A 262 1.88 23.23 15.82
N ASP A 263 3.05 22.96 16.38
CA ASP A 263 4.29 22.78 15.62
C ASP A 263 4.29 21.51 14.74
N ILE A 264 3.61 20.45 15.18
CA ILE A 264 3.40 19.22 14.41
C ILE A 264 2.26 19.43 13.41
N LEU A 265 1.16 20.04 13.85
CA LEU A 265 -0.01 20.31 13.03
C LEU A 265 0.32 21.17 11.81
N GLU A 266 1.05 22.27 11.99
CA GLU A 266 1.48 23.16 10.90
C GLU A 266 2.31 22.42 9.84
N LYS A 267 3.21 21.51 10.28
CA LYS A 267 3.99 20.68 9.35
C LYS A 267 3.07 19.79 8.52
N ILE A 268 2.08 19.14 9.15
CA ILE A 268 1.15 18.24 8.47
C ILE A 268 0.22 19.00 7.51
N GLU A 269 -0.27 20.16 7.91
CA GLU A 269 -1.12 21.00 7.06
C GLU A 269 -0.37 21.53 5.83
N ALA A 270 0.95 21.74 5.93
CA ALA A 270 1.79 22.12 4.80
C ALA A 270 2.05 20.97 3.80
N LEU A 271 1.79 19.72 4.18
CA LEU A 271 1.96 18.56 3.28
C LEU A 271 0.79 18.46 2.30
N ARG A 272 1.07 17.92 1.09
CA ARG A 272 0.04 17.49 0.14
C ARG A 272 -0.64 16.20 0.59
N PHE A 273 -1.78 15.89 0.00
CA PHE A 273 -2.61 14.74 0.38
C PHE A 273 -1.85 13.41 0.60
N ASP A 274 -1.07 12.93 -0.37
CA ASP A 274 -0.34 11.65 -0.24
C ASP A 274 0.76 11.67 0.83
N ALA A 275 1.45 12.80 1.00
CA ALA A 275 2.44 12.96 2.06
C ALA A 275 1.79 12.99 3.45
N ARG A 276 0.57 13.57 3.57
CA ARG A 276 -0.21 13.48 4.81
C ARG A 276 -0.59 12.04 5.15
N ALA A 277 -0.85 11.18 4.18
CA ALA A 277 -1.18 9.78 4.44
C ALA A 277 0.00 9.02 5.08
N ILE A 278 1.25 9.35 4.69
CA ILE A 278 2.46 8.76 5.29
C ILE A 278 2.53 9.05 6.78
N THR A 279 2.12 10.24 7.22
CA THR A 279 2.19 10.63 8.65
C THR A 279 1.16 9.91 9.53
N GLU A 280 0.30 9.06 8.97
CA GLU A 280 -0.59 8.18 9.74
C GLU A 280 -0.08 6.73 9.81
N TYR A 281 0.90 6.38 8.96
CA TYR A 281 1.31 5.00 8.77
C TYR A 281 1.77 4.34 10.06
N ASP A 282 2.58 5.04 10.86
CA ASP A 282 3.10 4.50 12.11
C ASP A 282 2.00 4.28 13.14
N SER A 283 0.98 5.15 13.19
CA SER A 283 -0.20 4.96 14.03
C SER A 283 -0.99 3.70 13.65
N LEU A 284 -1.09 3.42 12.35
CA LEU A 284 -1.79 2.23 11.86
C LEU A 284 -0.98 0.94 12.07
N VAL A 285 0.33 0.98 11.85
CA VAL A 285 1.22 -0.19 11.97
C VAL A 285 1.54 -0.50 13.43
N SER A 286 1.63 0.49 14.31
CA SER A 286 2.12 0.30 15.69
C SER A 286 1.02 0.20 16.75
N ALA A 287 -0.24 0.42 16.39
CA ALA A 287 -1.37 0.23 17.30
C ALA A 287 -1.50 -1.23 17.79
N ASP A 288 -2.09 -1.43 18.96
CA ASP A 288 -2.29 -2.76 19.55
C ASP A 288 -3.21 -3.63 18.68
N TYR A 289 -4.22 -3.01 18.06
CA TYR A 289 -5.12 -3.63 17.09
C TYR A 289 -5.26 -2.78 15.84
N TYR A 290 -5.43 -3.43 14.69
CA TYR A 290 -5.67 -2.78 13.41
C TYR A 290 -6.91 -3.36 12.71
N LEU A 291 -7.80 -2.47 12.26
CA LEU A 291 -8.95 -2.78 11.41
C LEU A 291 -8.82 -2.03 10.08
N GLY A 292 -8.83 -2.76 8.97
CA GLY A 292 -8.81 -2.20 7.63
C GLY A 292 -9.79 -2.91 6.69
N LEU A 293 -9.61 -2.74 5.40
CA LEU A 293 -10.43 -3.37 4.36
C LEU A 293 -9.59 -3.86 3.19
N LEU A 294 -9.83 -5.10 2.75
CA LEU A 294 -9.03 -5.80 1.73
C LEU A 294 -9.01 -5.09 0.37
N SER A 295 -10.09 -4.40 0.01
CA SER A 295 -10.18 -3.67 -1.27
C SER A 295 -9.29 -2.43 -1.31
N SER A 296 -8.67 -2.02 -0.19
CA SER A 296 -7.80 -0.85 -0.11
C SER A 296 -6.33 -1.26 -0.04
N SER A 297 -5.54 -0.80 -1.02
CA SER A 297 -4.09 -1.06 -1.05
C SER A 297 -3.33 -0.50 0.15
N LEU A 298 -3.82 0.59 0.77
CA LEU A 298 -3.25 1.10 2.01
C LEU A 298 -3.52 0.15 3.19
N SER A 299 -4.74 -0.38 3.30
CA SER A 299 -5.05 -1.37 4.32
C SER A 299 -4.26 -2.65 4.17
N ASP A 300 -4.12 -3.12 2.93
CA ASP A 300 -3.30 -4.27 2.60
C ASP A 300 -1.82 -4.06 2.97
N SER A 301 -1.28 -2.87 2.67
CA SER A 301 0.09 -2.48 3.02
C SER A 301 0.32 -2.45 4.53
N VAL A 302 -0.61 -1.89 5.31
CA VAL A 302 -0.54 -1.87 6.78
C VAL A 302 -0.66 -3.29 7.35
N ALA A 303 -1.65 -4.07 6.90
CA ALA A 303 -1.83 -5.44 7.37
C ALA A 303 -0.60 -6.30 7.07
N TYR A 304 0.00 -6.12 5.91
CA TYR A 304 1.24 -6.82 5.57
C TYR A 304 2.43 -6.34 6.40
N ALA A 305 2.62 -5.03 6.62
CA ALA A 305 3.67 -4.54 7.52
C ALA A 305 3.59 -5.15 8.92
N ARG A 306 2.38 -5.26 9.47
CA ARG A 306 2.15 -5.85 10.80
C ARG A 306 2.44 -7.35 10.85
N THR A 307 2.39 -8.05 9.71
CA THR A 307 2.42 -9.52 9.66
C THR A 307 3.54 -10.11 8.82
N VAL A 308 4.37 -9.29 8.17
CA VAL A 308 5.48 -9.70 7.29
C VAL A 308 6.52 -10.57 8.01
N GLY A 309 6.62 -10.43 9.33
CA GLY A 309 7.49 -11.23 10.20
C GLY A 309 6.90 -12.56 10.65
N GLU A 310 5.62 -12.85 10.37
CA GLU A 310 5.01 -14.12 10.74
C GLU A 310 5.60 -15.29 9.94
N LYS A 311 5.60 -16.48 10.57
CA LYS A 311 6.10 -17.71 9.95
C LYS A 311 5.23 -18.16 8.78
N ASP A 312 3.91 -18.07 8.94
CA ASP A 312 2.93 -18.44 7.92
C ASP A 312 2.47 -17.18 7.16
N ASP A 313 2.08 -17.33 5.89
CA ASP A 313 1.51 -16.21 5.14
C ASP A 313 0.14 -15.82 5.71
N TYR A 314 0.08 -14.63 6.34
CA TYR A 314 -1.10 -14.09 7.00
C TYR A 314 -2.34 -14.08 6.09
N PHE A 315 -2.18 -13.66 4.83
CA PHE A 315 -3.29 -13.57 3.89
C PHE A 315 -3.86 -14.95 3.53
N SER A 316 -2.98 -15.93 3.28
CA SER A 316 -3.40 -17.31 3.01
C SER A 316 -4.06 -17.96 4.23
N LYS A 317 -3.56 -17.68 5.43
CA LYS A 317 -4.03 -18.29 6.68
C LYS A 317 -5.32 -17.69 7.21
N TYR A 318 -5.46 -16.36 7.19
CA TYR A 318 -6.55 -15.66 7.87
C TYR A 318 -7.54 -14.98 6.93
N ILE A 319 -7.08 -14.47 5.78
CA ILE A 319 -7.90 -13.65 4.89
C ILE A 319 -8.59 -14.48 3.81
N ARG A 320 -7.85 -15.40 3.17
CA ARG A 320 -8.29 -16.14 1.98
C ARG A 320 -8.99 -17.49 2.20
N PRO A 321 -9.03 -18.12 3.40
CA PRO A 321 -9.75 -19.39 3.55
C PRO A 321 -11.19 -19.33 3.03
N GLY A 322 -11.59 -20.32 2.23
CA GLY A 322 -12.91 -20.43 1.62
C GLY A 322 -13.17 -19.53 0.40
N SER A 323 -12.26 -18.62 0.07
CA SER A 323 -12.39 -17.72 -1.09
C SER A 323 -11.92 -18.37 -2.40
N LYS A 324 -12.26 -17.77 -3.55
CA LYS A 324 -11.79 -18.19 -4.88
C LYS A 324 -11.28 -17.01 -5.70
N ARG A 325 -10.20 -17.21 -6.46
CA ARG A 325 -9.70 -16.21 -7.42
C ARG A 325 -10.69 -16.15 -8.60
N LEU A 326 -11.20 -14.96 -8.93
CA LEU A 326 -12.17 -14.75 -10.01
C LEU A 326 -11.51 -14.18 -11.27
N THR A 327 -10.70 -13.14 -11.10
CA THR A 327 -9.91 -12.53 -12.17
C THR A 327 -8.44 -12.45 -11.73
N SER A 328 -7.58 -11.77 -12.48
CA SER A 328 -6.20 -11.49 -12.06
C SER A 328 -6.11 -10.66 -10.78
N VAL A 329 -7.14 -9.86 -10.50
CA VAL A 329 -7.20 -8.92 -9.36
C VAL A 329 -8.31 -9.24 -8.37
N ASP A 330 -9.43 -9.81 -8.82
CA ASP A 330 -10.60 -10.00 -7.97
C ASP A 330 -10.62 -11.37 -7.32
N ARG A 331 -11.14 -11.40 -6.10
CA ARG A 331 -11.40 -12.60 -5.31
C ARG A 331 -12.85 -12.60 -4.84
N THR A 332 -13.48 -13.76 -4.89
CA THR A 332 -14.84 -13.97 -4.40
C THR A 332 -14.82 -14.64 -3.04
N TYR A 333 -15.71 -14.15 -2.18
CA TYR A 333 -15.97 -14.71 -0.85
C TYR A 333 -17.36 -15.33 -0.83
N PRO A 334 -17.53 -16.53 -0.24
CA PRO A 334 -18.82 -17.21 -0.20
C PRO A 334 -19.81 -16.54 0.76
N ASP A 335 -19.29 -15.85 1.77
CA ASP A 335 -20.06 -15.21 2.83
C ASP A 335 -20.32 -13.72 2.52
N PRO A 336 -21.35 -13.11 3.12
CA PRO A 336 -21.51 -11.66 3.12
C PRO A 336 -20.24 -10.94 3.64
N PRO A 337 -20.11 -9.62 3.38
CA PRO A 337 -19.01 -8.83 3.94
C PRO A 337 -18.81 -9.12 5.43
N SER A 338 -17.57 -9.43 5.80
CA SER A 338 -17.21 -9.88 7.15
C SER A 338 -15.82 -9.42 7.52
N VAL A 339 -15.48 -9.43 8.80
CA VAL A 339 -14.12 -9.08 9.28
C VAL A 339 -13.34 -10.34 9.54
N ARG A 340 -12.14 -10.45 8.95
CA ARG A 340 -11.25 -11.62 9.07
C ARG A 340 -9.84 -11.19 9.40
N GLY A 341 -9.11 -12.03 10.12
CA GLY A 341 -7.74 -11.73 10.54
C GLY A 341 -7.31 -12.52 11.75
N ASN A 342 -6.11 -12.24 12.23
CA ASN A 342 -5.64 -12.75 13.52
C ASN A 342 -6.20 -11.87 14.66
N GLU A 343 -5.60 -11.96 15.85
CA GLU A 343 -6.02 -11.17 17.01
C GLU A 343 -5.78 -9.67 16.81
N HIS A 344 -4.60 -9.30 16.30
CA HIS A 344 -4.12 -7.92 16.27
C HIS A 344 -4.33 -7.19 14.93
N THR A 345 -4.63 -7.91 13.87
CA THR A 345 -4.76 -7.36 12.51
C THR A 345 -5.97 -8.03 11.87
N LYS A 346 -6.93 -7.21 11.44
CA LYS A 346 -8.14 -7.68 10.76
C LYS A 346 -8.51 -6.78 9.59
N LEU A 347 -9.10 -7.37 8.57
CA LEU A 347 -9.59 -6.71 7.38
C LEU A 347 -11.05 -7.07 7.16
N ILE A 348 -11.87 -6.09 6.78
CA ILE A 348 -13.13 -6.34 6.09
C ILE A 348 -12.79 -7.05 4.78
N VAL A 349 -13.40 -8.21 4.57
CA VAL A 349 -13.35 -8.96 3.33
C VAL A 349 -14.74 -8.96 2.69
N LEU A 350 -14.75 -8.77 1.39
CA LEU A 350 -15.91 -8.88 0.53
C LEU A 350 -15.43 -9.28 -0.87
N THR A 351 -16.36 -9.67 -1.75
CA THR A 351 -16.02 -9.94 -3.14
C THR A 351 -15.54 -8.66 -3.81
N GLY A 352 -14.33 -8.67 -4.37
CA GLY A 352 -13.70 -7.50 -4.95
C GLY A 352 -12.18 -7.68 -5.12
N PRO A 353 -11.44 -6.58 -5.28
CA PRO A 353 -9.99 -6.63 -5.44
C PRO A 353 -9.27 -7.25 -4.23
N ASP A 354 -8.37 -8.20 -4.49
CA ASP A 354 -7.34 -8.70 -3.57
C ASP A 354 -6.03 -8.76 -4.37
N ILE A 355 -5.18 -7.77 -4.17
CA ILE A 355 -3.93 -7.58 -4.89
C ILE A 355 -2.74 -8.26 -4.21
N MET A 356 -2.93 -8.95 -3.09
CA MET A 356 -1.82 -9.39 -2.24
C MET A 356 -1.04 -10.59 -2.79
N ASP A 357 -1.48 -11.18 -3.90
CA ASP A 357 -0.63 -12.08 -4.71
C ASP A 357 0.47 -11.33 -5.45
N CYS A 358 0.22 -10.05 -5.76
CA CYS A 358 1.07 -9.22 -6.61
C CYS A 358 1.70 -8.02 -5.90
N PHE A 359 1.26 -7.71 -4.67
CA PHE A 359 1.82 -6.64 -3.86
C PHE A 359 3.06 -7.18 -3.12
N PRO A 360 4.26 -6.61 -3.33
CA PRO A 360 5.46 -6.86 -2.54
C PRO A 360 5.30 -6.27 -1.16
#